data_AF-A0A2G0Q1M2-F1
#
_entry.id   AF-A0A2G0Q1M2-F1
#
_cell.length_a   1.000
_cell.length_b   1.000
_cell.length_c   1.000
_cell.angle_alpha   90.00
_cell.angle_beta   90.00
_cell.angle_gamma   90.00
#
_symmetry.space_group_name_H-M   'P 1'
#
loop_
_entity.id
_entity.type
_entity.pdbx_description
1 polymer ?
#
loop_
_entity_poly.entity_id
_entity_poly.type
_entity_poly.pdbx_seq_one_letter_code
_entity_poly.pdbx_strand_id
1 'polypeptide(L)'
;MEACGSANYWGRQFRQLGHEVKQISPQHVTPFRMDSKNDKNDAIAIVEANSRPGMRYVPEKTIEQQDIQCLHRVRQRMMKNRTALINQIRGLGLE
;
A
#
# COMPACT_ATOMS: atom_id res chain seq x y z
N MET A 1 2.25 9.06 -9.14
CA MET A 1 1.77 9.16 -7.74
C MET A 1 2.35 8.02 -6.92
N GLU A 2 2.53 8.17 -5.61
CA GLU A 2 2.94 7.07 -4.73
C GLU A 2 1.76 6.12 -4.49
N ALA A 3 2.02 4.80 -4.49
CA ALA A 3 1.05 3.75 -4.21
C ALA A 3 0.75 3.64 -2.70
N CYS A 4 0.10 4.66 -2.16
CA CYS A 4 -0.35 4.74 -0.77
C CYS A 4 -1.76 4.14 -0.58
N GLY A 5 -2.28 4.17 0.66
CA GLY A 5 -3.57 3.54 1.01
C GLY A 5 -4.77 4.01 0.17
N SER A 6 -4.80 5.28 -0.22
CA SER A 6 -5.86 5.87 -1.05
C SER A 6 -5.51 5.95 -2.54
N ALA A 7 -4.33 5.48 -2.96
CA ALA A 7 -3.84 5.68 -4.32
C ALA A 7 -4.73 5.00 -5.38
N ASN A 8 -5.29 3.82 -5.11
CA ASN A 8 -6.20 3.14 -6.05
C ASN A 8 -7.52 3.90 -6.24
N TYR A 9 -8.05 4.52 -5.19
CA TYR A 9 -9.25 5.34 -5.31
C TYR A 9 -8.98 6.55 -6.20
N TRP A 10 -7.94 7.32 -5.86
CA TRP A 10 -7.57 8.52 -6.60
C TRP A 10 -7.13 8.21 -8.04
N GLY A 11 -6.42 7.10 -8.25
CA GLY A 11 -6.04 6.67 -9.60
C GLY A 11 -7.24 6.39 -10.50
N ARG A 12 -8.29 5.74 -9.98
CA ARG A 12 -9.54 5.53 -10.71
C ARG A 12 -10.23 6.86 -11.01
N GLN A 13 -10.30 7.76 -10.04
CA GLN A 13 -10.90 9.09 -10.22
C GLN A 13 -10.16 9.91 -11.28
N PHE A 14 -8.83 9.98 -11.23
CA PHE A 14 -8.05 10.71 -12.23
C PHE A 14 -8.14 10.08 -13.63
N ARG A 15 -8.23 8.75 -13.74
CA ARG A 15 -8.48 8.10 -15.04
C ARG A 15 -9.84 8.44 -15.62
N GLN A 16 -10.89 8.54 -14.79
CA GLN A 16 -12.22 8.97 -15.24
C GLN A 16 -12.20 10.40 -15.79
N LEU A 17 -11.28 11.25 -15.31
CA LEU A 17 -11.04 12.60 -15.81
C LEU A 17 -10.10 12.64 -17.03
N GLY A 18 -9.67 11.49 -17.56
CA GLY A 18 -8.82 11.40 -18.76
C GLY A 18 -7.31 11.48 -18.50
N HIS A 19 -6.86 11.40 -17.25
CA HIS A 19 -5.43 11.41 -16.93
C HIS A 19 -4.79 10.02 -17.00
N GLU A 20 -3.57 9.97 -17.52
CA GLU A 20 -2.71 8.79 -17.39
C GLU A 20 -2.17 8.71 -15.96
N VAL A 21 -2.53 7.65 -15.24
CA VAL A 21 -2.06 7.44 -13.86
C VAL A 21 -1.01 6.34 -13.82
N LYS A 22 0.17 6.70 -13.30
CA LYS A 22 1.27 5.79 -12.97
C LYS A 22 1.51 5.79 -11.45
N GLN A 23 1.38 4.63 -10.82
CA GLN A 23 1.60 4.48 -9.37
C GLN A 23 2.98 3.86 -9.11
N ILE A 24 3.78 4.44 -8.22
CA ILE A 24 5.12 3.96 -7.85
C ILE A 24 5.08 3.42 -6.43
N SER A 25 5.69 2.26 -6.18
CA SER A 25 5.79 1.69 -4.84
C SER A 25 6.50 2.66 -3.88
N PRO A 26 6.03 2.84 -2.62
CA PRO A 26 6.74 3.64 -1.62
C PRO A 26 8.21 3.24 -1.44
N GLN A 27 8.52 1.96 -1.64
CA GLN A 27 9.90 1.44 -1.56
C GLN A 27 10.81 2.02 -2.64
N HIS A 28 10.26 2.37 -3.81
CA HIS A 28 11.01 3.01 -4.89
C HIS A 28 11.01 4.53 -4.79
N VAL A 29 10.06 5.13 -4.07
CA VAL A 29 10.01 6.58 -3.82
C VAL A 29 10.96 6.98 -2.68
N THR A 30 11.00 6.18 -1.62
CA THR A 30 11.74 6.48 -0.38
C THR A 30 13.22 6.85 -0.61
N PRO A 31 13.99 6.17 -1.49
CA PRO A 31 15.39 6.53 -1.75
C PRO A 31 15.60 7.94 -2.32
N PHE A 32 14.58 8.54 -2.93
CA PHE A 32 14.67 9.87 -3.55
C PHE A 32 14.13 10.99 -2.65
N ARG A 33 13.61 10.66 -1.45
CA ARG A 33 13.12 11.67 -0.53
C ARG A 33 14.28 12.31 0.23
N MET A 34 14.49 13.59 -0.04
CA MET A 34 15.40 14.42 0.74
C MET A 34 14.66 14.90 2.00
N ASP A 35 15.33 14.79 3.15
CA ASP A 35 14.83 15.21 4.46
C ASP A 35 13.57 14.47 4.97
N SER A 36 13.01 15.03 6.04
CA SER A 36 11.79 14.57 6.68
C SER A 36 10.61 14.47 5.72
N LYS A 37 9.69 13.55 6.04
CA LYS A 37 8.47 13.33 5.27
C LYS A 37 7.55 14.54 5.34
N ASN A 38 7.23 15.10 4.18
CA ASN A 38 6.20 16.11 3.96
C ASN A 38 5.75 16.05 2.50
N ASP A 39 4.64 16.71 2.17
CA ASP A 39 4.03 16.62 0.84
C ASP A 39 4.95 17.15 -0.28
N LYS A 40 5.72 18.21 -0.01
CA LYS A 40 6.66 18.80 -0.97
C LYS A 40 7.77 17.80 -1.32
N ASN A 41 8.38 17.20 -0.30
CA ASN A 41 9.50 16.27 -0.46
C ASN A 41 9.03 14.95 -1.08
N ASP A 42 7.83 14.47 -0.72
CA ASP A 42 7.24 13.29 -1.36
C ASP A 42 6.92 13.57 -2.84
N ALA A 43 6.41 14.75 -3.20
CA ALA A 43 6.15 15.12 -4.59
C ALA A 43 7.44 15.13 -5.44
N ILE A 44 8.52 15.75 -4.92
CA ILE A 44 9.84 15.75 -5.57
C ILE A 44 10.34 14.32 -5.74
N ALA A 45 10.28 13.51 -4.68
CA ALA A 45 10.73 12.12 -4.71
C ALA A 45 9.95 11.26 -5.72
N ILE A 46 8.64 11.47 -5.86
CA ILE A 46 7.82 10.75 -6.84
C ILE A 46 8.23 11.10 -8.27
N VAL A 47 8.44 12.40 -8.55
CA VAL A 47 8.88 12.85 -9.88
C VAL A 47 10.26 12.29 -10.21
N GLU A 48 11.17 12.32 -9.23
CA GLU A 48 12.52 11.79 -9.38
C GLU A 48 12.54 10.27 -9.55
N ALA A 49 11.69 9.53 -8.83
CA ALA A 49 11.53 8.10 -9.03
C ALA A 49 11.00 7.81 -10.45
N ASN A 50 10.02 8.58 -10.92
CA ASN A 50 9.42 8.41 -12.24
C ASN A 50 10.40 8.69 -13.39
N SER A 51 11.40 9.54 -13.19
CA SER A 51 12.40 9.88 -14.22
C SER A 51 13.43 8.78 -14.45
N ARG A 52 13.52 7.78 -13.55
CA ARG A 52 14.52 6.71 -13.65
C ARG A 52 14.19 5.73 -14.78
N PRO A 53 15.18 5.36 -15.62
CA PRO A 53 14.98 4.37 -16.66
C PRO A 53 14.62 3.01 -16.04
N GLY A 54 13.65 2.31 -16.64
CA GLY A 54 13.21 1.01 -16.16
C GLY A 54 12.34 1.05 -14.90
N MET A 55 11.80 2.21 -14.51
CA MET A 55 10.89 2.32 -13.37
C MET A 55 9.68 1.38 -13.52
N ARG A 56 9.38 0.63 -12.47
CA ARG A 56 8.25 -0.30 -12.40
C ARG A 56 7.08 0.33 -11.68
N TYR A 57 5.92 0.27 -12.30
CA TYR A 57 4.68 0.81 -11.75
C TYR A 57 3.84 -0.29 -11.10
N VAL A 58 3.15 0.09 -10.04
CA VAL A 58 2.15 -0.75 -9.37
C VAL A 58 0.86 -0.69 -10.21
N PRO A 59 0.30 -1.83 -10.62
CA PRO A 59 -0.98 -1.83 -11.29
C PRO A 59 -2.08 -1.35 -10.32
N GLU A 60 -2.98 -0.53 -10.84
CA GLU A 60 -4.16 -0.14 -10.09
C GLU A 60 -5.07 -1.34 -9.86
N LYS A 61 -5.59 -1.45 -8.64
CA LYS A 61 -6.59 -2.46 -8.32
C LYS A 61 -7.99 -1.98 -8.68
N THR A 62 -8.78 -2.86 -9.27
CA THR A 62 -10.23 -2.67 -9.37
C THR A 62 -10.86 -2.69 -7.97
N ILE A 63 -12.14 -2.29 -7.87
CA ILE A 63 -12.87 -2.33 -6.61
C ILE A 63 -12.96 -3.77 -6.10
N GLU A 64 -13.28 -4.71 -7.00
CA GLU A 64 -13.44 -6.14 -6.69
C GLU A 64 -12.12 -6.75 -6.21
N GLN A 65 -10.99 -6.40 -6.84
CA GLN A 65 -9.66 -6.83 -6.40
C GLN A 65 -9.31 -6.27 -5.01
N GLN A 66 -9.72 -5.03 -4.73
CA GLN A 66 -9.52 -4.40 -3.43
C GLN A 66 -10.39 -5.06 -2.36
N ASP A 67 -11.62 -5.44 -2.69
CA ASP A 67 -12.54 -6.16 -1.79
C ASP A 67 -12.03 -7.55 -1.43
N ILE A 68 -11.57 -8.31 -2.42
CA ILE A 68 -10.93 -9.62 -2.21
C ILE A 68 -9.71 -9.47 -1.29
N GLN A 69 -8.86 -8.47 -1.54
CA GLN A 69 -7.72 -8.19 -0.65
C GLN A 69 -8.16 -7.87 0.79
N CYS A 70 -9.21 -7.09 0.97
CA CYS A 70 -9.78 -6.78 2.29
C CYS A 70 -10.25 -8.05 3.00
N LEU A 71 -11.00 -8.92 2.33
CA LEU A 71 -11.45 -10.21 2.88
C LEU A 71 -10.27 -11.08 3.33
N HIS A 72 -9.23 -11.19 2.50
CA HIS A 72 -8.02 -11.93 2.87
C HIS A 72 -7.34 -11.36 4.12
N ARG A 73 -7.24 -10.04 4.25
CA ARG A 73 -6.64 -9.39 5.43
C ARG A 73 -7.47 -9.62 6.69
N VAL A 74 -8.80 -9.53 6.60
CA VAL A 74 -9.71 -9.83 7.72
C VAL A 74 -9.53 -11.27 8.18
N ARG A 75 -9.54 -12.22 7.24
CA ARG A 75 -9.31 -13.64 7.53
C ARG A 75 -7.96 -13.86 8.21
N GLN A 76 -6.88 -13.29 7.66
CA GLN A 76 -5.53 -13.41 8.23
C GLN A 76 -5.48 -12.88 9.67
N ARG A 77 -6.11 -11.74 9.95
CA ARG A 77 -6.20 -11.18 11.31
C ARG A 77 -6.93 -12.12 12.26
N MET A 78 -8.09 -12.66 11.83
CA MET A 78 -8.85 -13.62 12.64
C MET A 78 -8.05 -14.88 12.95
N MET A 79 -7.32 -15.42 11.96
CA MET A 79 -6.46 -16.59 12.17
C MET A 79 -5.34 -16.31 13.17
N LYS A 80 -4.64 -15.18 13.06
CA LYS A 80 -3.62 -14.77 14.03
C LYS A 80 -4.20 -14.64 15.45
N ASN A 81 -5.35 -13.98 15.58
CA ASN A 81 -6.02 -13.81 16.88
C ASN A 81 -6.43 -15.16 17.49
N ARG A 82 -6.99 -16.08 16.68
CA ARG A 82 -7.34 -17.43 17.13
C ARG A 82 -6.12 -18.17 17.67
N THR A 83 -5.00 -18.14 16.94
CA THR A 83 -3.76 -18.79 17.39
C THR A 83 -3.22 -18.17 18.66
N ALA A 84 -3.22 -16.83 18.77
CA ALA A 84 -2.79 -16.13 19.97
C ALA A 84 -3.63 -16.52 21.20
N LEU A 85 -4.97 -16.56 21.06
CA LEU A 85 -5.88 -16.98 22.13
C LEU A 85 -5.64 -18.43 22.57
N ILE A 86 -5.45 -19.35 21.63
CA ILE A 86 -5.14 -20.76 21.95
C ILE A 86 -3.83 -20.86 22.75
N ASN A 87 -2.79 -20.16 22.32
CA ASN A 87 -1.51 -20.16 23.02
C ASN A 87 -1.62 -19.55 24.41
N GLN A 88 -2.41 -18.47 24.57
CA GLN A 88 -2.68 -17.85 25.86
C GLN A 88 -3.38 -18.82 26.83
N ILE A 89 -4.43 -19.51 26.37
CA ILE A 89 -5.15 -20.51 27.19
C ILE A 89 -4.21 -21.64 27.61
N ARG A 90 -3.38 -22.14 26.70
CA ARG A 90 -2.39 -23.19 27.01
C ARG A 90 -1.36 -22.74 28.03
N GLY A 91 -0.86 -21.51 27.90
CA GLY A 91 0.10 -20.93 28.86
C GLY A 91 -0.50 -20.83 30.25
N LEU A 92 -1.71 -20.26 30.37
CA LEU A 92 -2.40 -20.10 31.65
C LEU A 92 -2.83 -21.44 32.28
N GLY A 93 -3.18 -22.45 31.47
CA GLY A 93 -3.59 -23.77 31.98
C GLY A 93 -2.43 -24.70 32.35
N LEU A 94 -1.18 -24.29 32.10
CA LEU A 94 0.04 -25.00 32.50
C LEU A 94 0.72 -24.37 33.74
N GLU A 95 0.21 -23.23 34.23
CA GLU A 95 0.49 -22.71 35.58
C GLU A 95 -0.23 -23.54 36.65
#